data_AF-A0AAE3AXZ6-F1
#
_entry.id   AF-A0AAE3AXZ6-F1
#
_cell.length_a   1.000
_cell.length_b   1.000
_cell.length_c   1.000
_cell.angle_alpha   90.00
_cell.angle_beta   90.00
_cell.angle_gamma   90.00
#
_symmetry.space_group_name_H-M   'P 1'
#
loop_
_entity.id
_entity.type
_entity.pdbx_description
1 polymer ?
#
loop_
_entity_poly.entity_id
_entity_poly.type
_entity_poly.pdbx_seq_one_letter_code
_entity_poly.pdbx_strand_id
1 'polypeptide(L)'
;LECQSTADGTMEIRMWEYDAQIALMNKEYRDGVLYVKFPDSAVIYLRSNSNTPDELKICICVGKKEIFYEIPILKVKNYTLDEIFEKQLWMLIPFYIFRYEKEFRKINGDEERLHSLRMEYENVAARLDQECQSGRMKPITGGALCELANNVVKKLASKYDNVEKEVTEVMGGKVLNYRSKEIFREAMEKGLEEGRLEGSNQKTVELVTKKYQKGDSVSKIAEDLLMSVEEVEEILGKMTVSQ
;
A
#
# COMPACT_ATOMS: atom_id res chain seq x y z
N LEU A 1 9.22 -4.41 10.40
CA LEU A 1 9.65 -5.37 9.35
C LEU A 1 10.69 -4.69 8.48
N GLU A 2 11.82 -5.33 8.26
CA GLU A 2 12.98 -4.79 7.54
C GLU A 2 13.40 -5.76 6.41
N CYS A 3 14.21 -5.33 5.44
CA CYS A 3 14.62 -6.15 4.31
C CYS A 3 16.14 -6.13 4.10
N GLN A 4 16.76 -7.31 3.93
CA GLN A 4 18.17 -7.47 3.55
C GLN A 4 18.26 -8.27 2.25
N SER A 5 19.18 -7.87 1.38
CA SER A 5 19.57 -8.71 0.25
C SER A 5 20.81 -9.55 0.55
N THR A 6 21.90 -8.93 1.01
CA THR A 6 23.16 -9.59 1.36
C THR A 6 23.49 -9.31 2.81
N ALA A 7 23.84 -10.33 3.60
CA ALA A 7 24.22 -10.12 5.00
C ALA A 7 25.48 -9.24 5.10
N ASP A 8 25.38 -8.13 5.83
CA ASP A 8 26.45 -7.16 6.06
C ASP A 8 26.83 -7.03 7.55
N GLY A 9 26.18 -7.80 8.43
CA GLY A 9 26.41 -7.78 9.87
C GLY A 9 25.80 -6.58 10.61
N THR A 10 25.00 -5.76 9.93
CA THR A 10 24.37 -4.58 10.54
C THR A 10 22.91 -4.79 10.89
N MET A 11 22.29 -5.88 10.42
CA MET A 11 20.85 -6.08 10.54
C MET A 11 20.39 -6.19 11.99
N GLU A 12 21.16 -6.89 12.83
CA GLU A 12 20.90 -7.01 14.26
C GLU A 12 20.89 -5.63 14.94
N ILE A 13 21.86 -4.77 14.59
CA ILE A 13 21.96 -3.40 15.13
C ILE A 13 20.74 -2.58 14.70
N ARG A 14 20.40 -2.59 13.41
CA ARG A 14 19.27 -1.81 12.88
C ARG A 14 17.94 -2.26 13.50
N MET A 15 17.72 -3.57 13.58
CA MET A 15 16.51 -4.11 14.20
C MET A 15 16.42 -3.75 15.68
N TRP A 16 17.52 -3.86 16.42
CA TRP A 16 17.56 -3.43 17.82
C TRP A 16 17.20 -1.95 17.98
N GLU A 17 17.82 -1.07 17.18
CA GLU A 17 17.58 0.37 17.25
C GLU A 17 16.11 0.71 16.98
N TYR A 18 15.52 0.12 15.93
CA TYR A 18 14.14 0.38 15.57
C TYR A 18 13.17 -0.15 16.63
N ASP A 19 13.34 -1.40 17.03
CA ASP A 19 12.41 -2.06 17.95
C ASP A 19 12.49 -1.45 19.35
N ALA A 20 13.69 -1.09 19.82
CA ALA A 20 13.86 -0.40 21.11
C ALA A 20 13.22 1.00 21.08
N GLN A 21 13.37 1.76 19.99
CA GLN A 21 12.71 3.06 19.84
C GLN A 21 11.18 2.93 19.87
N ILE A 22 10.63 1.97 19.13
CA ILE A 22 9.19 1.70 19.11
C ILE A 22 8.70 1.27 20.50
N ALA A 23 9.42 0.37 21.16
CA ALA A 23 9.07 -0.09 22.51
C ALA A 23 9.06 1.06 23.53
N LEU A 24 9.98 2.02 23.39
CA LEU A 24 10.05 3.22 24.24
C LEU A 24 8.98 4.27 23.89
N MET A 25 8.55 4.36 22.62
CA MET A 25 7.42 5.22 22.23
C MET A 25 6.12 4.73 22.85
N ASN A 26 5.91 3.41 22.86
CA ASN A 26 4.71 2.77 23.40
C ASN A 26 4.84 2.37 24.89
N LYS A 27 5.75 3.00 25.62
CA LYS A 27 6.02 2.67 27.02
C LYS A 27 4.85 3.01 27.93
N GLU A 28 4.69 2.23 28.98
CA GLU A 28 3.69 2.45 30.02
C GLU A 28 4.33 2.43 31.40
N TYR A 29 3.88 3.31 32.29
CA TYR A 29 4.23 3.25 33.70
C TYR A 29 3.08 2.66 34.50
N ARG A 30 3.34 1.58 35.25
CA ARG A 30 2.36 0.93 36.12
C ARG A 30 3.02 0.72 37.49
N ASP A 31 2.43 1.26 38.55
CA ASP A 31 2.94 1.17 39.93
C ASP A 31 4.43 1.54 40.08
N GLY A 32 4.88 2.58 39.35
CA GLY A 32 6.27 3.04 39.37
C GLY A 32 7.25 2.18 38.54
N VAL A 33 6.76 1.15 37.84
CA VAL A 33 7.55 0.29 36.97
C VAL A 33 7.33 0.68 35.51
N LEU A 34 8.43 0.82 34.76
CA LEU A 34 8.43 1.06 33.32
C LEU A 34 8.24 -0.28 32.58
N TYR A 35 7.15 -0.38 31.83
CA TYR A 35 6.88 -1.49 30.92
C TYR A 35 7.16 -1.03 29.48
N VAL A 36 8.04 -1.76 28.80
CA VAL A 36 8.32 -1.59 27.37
C VAL A 36 7.98 -2.89 26.67
N LYS A 37 7.10 -2.81 25.66
CA LYS A 37 6.72 -3.96 24.84
C LYS A 37 7.41 -3.83 23.49
N PHE A 38 8.30 -4.78 23.18
CA PHE A 38 8.92 -4.87 21.87
C PHE A 38 7.87 -5.29 20.82
N PRO A 39 7.94 -4.75 19.58
CA PRO A 39 7.02 -5.10 18.51
C PRO A 39 7.25 -6.52 18.00
N ASP A 40 6.22 -7.11 17.37
CA ASP A 40 6.37 -8.35 16.62
C ASP A 40 7.10 -8.06 15.29
N SER A 41 8.41 -8.23 15.32
CA SER A 41 9.31 -7.88 14.22
C SER A 41 9.71 -9.10 13.39
N ALA A 42 10.08 -8.85 12.13
CA ALA A 42 10.58 -9.86 11.20
C ALA A 42 11.49 -9.20 10.15
N VAL A 43 12.38 -9.99 9.53
CA VAL A 43 13.27 -9.51 8.46
C VAL A 43 13.08 -10.34 7.20
N ILE A 44 12.92 -9.71 6.04
CA ILE A 44 12.89 -10.39 4.75
C ILE A 44 14.32 -10.53 4.22
N TYR A 45 14.70 -11.76 3.85
CA TYR A 45 15.93 -12.04 3.12
C TYR A 45 15.61 -12.39 1.68
N LEU A 46 16.03 -11.50 0.76
CA LEU A 46 15.83 -11.67 -0.69
C LEU A 46 16.71 -12.79 -1.25
N ARG A 47 17.95 -12.89 -0.75
CA ARG A 47 18.89 -13.95 -1.08
C ARG A 47 19.22 -14.75 0.16
N SER A 48 19.20 -16.07 0.02
CA SER A 48 19.56 -17.00 1.08
C SER A 48 20.33 -18.20 0.51
N ASN A 49 21.05 -18.87 1.41
CA ASN A 49 21.76 -20.12 1.20
C ASN A 49 21.64 -21.00 2.46
N SER A 50 22.29 -22.15 2.47
CA SER A 50 22.27 -23.09 3.60
C SER A 50 22.80 -22.51 4.92
N ASN A 51 23.59 -21.44 4.86
CA ASN A 51 24.20 -20.80 6.03
C ASN A 51 23.39 -19.58 6.50
N THR A 52 22.33 -19.21 5.79
CA THR A 52 21.43 -18.13 6.23
C THR A 52 20.59 -18.65 7.39
N PRO A 53 20.65 -18.04 8.58
CA PRO A 53 19.87 -18.51 9.74
C PRO A 53 18.37 -18.26 9.53
N ASP A 54 17.54 -18.92 10.33
CA ASP A 54 16.08 -18.71 10.35
C ASP A 54 15.68 -17.54 11.27
N GLU A 55 16.57 -17.11 12.16
CA GLU A 55 16.36 -16.03 13.13
C GLU A 55 17.63 -15.20 13.26
N LEU A 56 17.47 -13.88 13.43
CA LEU A 56 18.50 -13.02 14.01
C LEU A 56 18.44 -13.15 15.52
N LYS A 57 19.61 -13.14 16.18
CA LYS A 57 19.69 -13.27 17.64
C LYS A 57 20.47 -12.10 18.22
N ILE A 58 19.83 -11.40 19.15
CA ILE A 58 20.44 -10.29 19.89
C ILE A 58 20.51 -10.70 21.35
N CYS A 59 21.74 -10.82 21.88
CA CYS A 59 21.95 -11.13 23.28
C CYS A 59 22.09 -9.83 24.08
N ILE A 60 21.21 -9.63 25.06
CA ILE A 60 21.21 -8.48 25.96
C ILE A 60 21.73 -8.95 27.32
N CYS A 61 22.92 -8.47 27.70
CA CYS A 61 23.55 -8.82 28.96
C CYS A 61 23.23 -7.77 30.03
N VAL A 62 22.57 -8.17 31.11
CA VAL A 62 22.28 -7.33 32.29
C VAL A 62 22.83 -8.00 33.55
N GLY A 63 24.01 -7.57 33.98
CA GLY A 63 24.74 -8.23 35.07
C GLY A 63 25.08 -9.67 34.70
N LYS A 64 24.53 -10.66 35.42
CA LYS A 64 24.70 -12.09 35.14
C LYS A 64 23.56 -12.70 34.32
N LYS A 65 22.58 -11.90 33.88
CA LYS A 65 21.44 -12.38 33.10
C LYS A 65 21.70 -12.10 31.62
N GLU A 66 21.42 -13.10 30.80
CA GLU A 66 21.38 -12.98 29.34
C GLU A 66 19.93 -13.12 28.90
N ILE A 67 19.49 -12.22 28.02
CA ILE A 67 18.18 -12.24 27.40
C ILE A 67 18.40 -12.31 25.89
N PHE A 68 17.87 -13.35 25.25
CA PHE A 68 17.92 -13.51 23.80
C PHE A 68 16.65 -12.92 23.19
N TYR A 69 16.83 -11.89 22.38
CA TYR A 69 15.80 -11.34 21.52
C TYR A 69 15.96 -11.93 20.12
N GLU A 70 15.02 -12.79 19.72
CA GLU A 70 15.04 -13.54 18.48
C GLU A 70 14.05 -12.93 17.48
N ILE A 71 14.52 -12.62 16.28
CA ILE A 71 13.71 -12.00 15.23
C ILE A 71 13.66 -12.95 14.03
N PRO A 72 12.47 -13.40 13.60
CA PRO A 72 12.33 -14.33 12.49
C PRO A 72 12.79 -13.74 11.15
N ILE A 73 13.43 -14.60 10.34
CA ILE A 73 13.89 -14.29 8.98
C ILE A 73 12.98 -14.99 7.96
N LEU A 74 12.28 -14.17 7.16
CA LEU A 74 11.49 -14.61 6.01
C LEU A 74 12.38 -14.71 4.77
N LYS A 75 12.81 -15.92 4.42
CA LYS A 75 13.60 -16.18 3.21
C LYS A 75 12.67 -16.30 2.01
N VAL A 76 12.74 -15.38 1.04
CA VAL A 76 11.84 -15.39 -0.13
C VAL A 76 11.81 -16.74 -0.86
N LYS A 77 12.96 -17.41 -0.95
CA LYS A 77 13.08 -18.73 -1.59
C LYS A 77 12.29 -19.85 -0.93
N ASN A 78 11.94 -19.70 0.34
CA ASN A 78 11.25 -20.73 1.11
C ASN A 78 9.73 -20.68 0.94
N TYR A 79 9.17 -19.64 0.32
CA TYR A 79 7.72 -19.45 0.22
C TYR A 79 7.23 -19.72 -1.19
N THR A 80 6.43 -20.77 -1.34
CA THR A 80 5.65 -21.04 -2.56
C THR A 80 4.56 -19.97 -2.77
N LEU A 81 4.03 -19.85 -3.99
CA LEU A 81 2.91 -18.95 -4.24
C LEU A 81 1.69 -19.32 -3.39
N ASP A 82 1.38 -20.61 -3.22
CA ASP A 82 0.26 -21.04 -2.39
C ASP A 82 0.42 -20.55 -0.95
N GLU A 83 1.58 -20.74 -0.33
CA GLU A 83 1.85 -20.22 1.01
C GLU A 83 1.79 -18.69 1.09
N ILE A 84 2.25 -17.99 0.05
CA ILE A 84 2.18 -16.52 0.00
C ILE A 84 0.73 -16.05 0.05
N PHE A 85 -0.17 -16.68 -0.71
CA PHE A 85 -1.58 -16.28 -0.75
C PHE A 85 -2.37 -16.77 0.47
N GLU A 86 -2.17 -18.02 0.90
CA GLU A 86 -2.85 -18.59 2.07
C GLU A 86 -2.51 -17.83 3.37
N LYS A 87 -1.23 -17.49 3.56
CA LYS A 87 -0.75 -16.75 4.74
C LYS A 87 -0.83 -15.22 4.55
N GLN A 88 -1.39 -14.75 3.43
CA GLN A 88 -1.50 -13.32 3.08
C GLN A 88 -0.17 -12.56 3.10
N LEU A 89 0.93 -13.23 2.76
CA LEU A 89 2.28 -12.66 2.68
C LEU A 89 2.51 -11.93 1.34
N TRP A 90 1.51 -11.23 0.81
CA TRP A 90 1.54 -10.61 -0.53
C TRP A 90 2.70 -9.64 -0.73
N MET A 91 3.23 -9.08 0.36
CA MET A 91 4.45 -8.27 0.37
C MET A 91 5.70 -8.99 -0.17
N LEU A 92 5.69 -10.32 -0.27
CA LEU A 92 6.77 -11.10 -0.87
C LEU A 92 6.70 -11.15 -2.40
N ILE A 93 5.54 -10.85 -3.01
CA ILE A 93 5.33 -10.91 -4.47
C ILE A 93 6.34 -10.06 -5.25
N PRO A 94 6.64 -8.79 -4.87
CA PRO A 94 7.64 -7.98 -5.58
C PRO A 94 9.02 -8.63 -5.65
N PHE A 95 9.32 -9.49 -4.69
CA PHE A 95 10.63 -10.12 -4.53
C PHE A 95 10.67 -11.56 -5.03
N TYR A 96 9.53 -12.13 -5.43
CA TYR A 96 9.44 -13.54 -5.82
C TYR A 96 10.43 -13.92 -6.95
N ILE A 97 10.75 -12.96 -7.82
CA ILE A 97 11.70 -13.14 -8.93
C ILE A 97 13.12 -13.53 -8.46
N PHE A 98 13.52 -13.19 -7.23
CA PHE A 98 14.83 -13.57 -6.67
C PHE A 98 15.03 -15.08 -6.57
N ARG A 99 13.96 -15.88 -6.63
CA ARG A 99 14.04 -17.35 -6.72
C ARG A 99 14.78 -17.80 -7.98
N TYR A 100 14.57 -17.08 -9.09
CA TYR A 100 15.09 -17.41 -10.42
C TYR A 100 16.43 -16.74 -10.74
N GLU A 101 16.93 -15.87 -9.86
CA GLU A 101 18.10 -15.03 -10.13
C GLU A 101 19.32 -15.81 -10.64
N LYS A 102 19.60 -16.98 -10.06
CA LYS A 102 20.74 -17.83 -10.47
C LYS A 102 20.51 -18.55 -11.80
N GLU A 103 19.27 -18.62 -12.26
CA GLU A 103 18.83 -19.37 -13.43
C GLU A 103 18.47 -18.47 -14.61
N PHE A 104 18.46 -17.14 -14.45
CA PHE A 104 18.10 -16.21 -15.52
C PHE A 104 18.83 -16.46 -16.83
N ARG A 105 20.14 -16.74 -16.80
CA ARG A 105 20.89 -17.05 -18.03
C ARG A 105 20.30 -18.23 -18.80
N LYS A 106 19.83 -19.27 -18.09
CA LYS A 106 19.23 -20.46 -18.69
C LYS A 106 17.83 -20.14 -19.19
N ILE A 107 17.01 -19.52 -18.34
CA ILE A 107 15.63 -19.15 -18.69
C ILE A 107 15.63 -18.23 -19.90
N ASN A 108 16.46 -17.19 -19.93
CA ASN A 108 16.51 -16.20 -20.99
C ASN A 108 16.80 -16.79 -22.39
N GLY A 109 17.45 -17.96 -22.47
CA GLY A 109 17.78 -18.63 -23.73
C GLY A 109 16.90 -19.83 -24.06
N ASP A 110 15.82 -20.07 -23.30
CA ASP A 110 15.01 -21.28 -23.37
C ASP A 110 13.52 -20.90 -23.38
N GLU A 111 12.85 -21.16 -24.51
CA GLU A 111 11.47 -20.76 -24.74
C GLU A 111 10.46 -21.47 -23.83
N GLU A 112 10.68 -22.76 -23.52
CA GLU A 112 9.80 -23.50 -22.60
C GLU A 112 9.90 -22.94 -21.19
N ARG A 113 11.11 -22.59 -20.74
CA ARG A 113 11.31 -21.97 -19.42
C ARG A 113 10.73 -20.56 -19.34
N LEU A 114 10.86 -19.76 -20.40
CA LEU A 114 10.23 -18.45 -20.49
C LEU A 114 8.71 -18.57 -20.39
N HIS A 115 8.12 -19.50 -21.14
CA HIS A 115 6.69 -19.76 -21.09
C HIS A 115 6.24 -20.19 -19.68
N SER A 116 6.98 -21.08 -19.02
CA SER A 116 6.69 -21.49 -17.65
C SER A 116 6.73 -20.32 -16.67
N LEU A 117 7.75 -19.46 -16.76
CA LEU A 117 7.88 -18.26 -15.91
C LEU A 117 6.70 -17.30 -16.14
N ARG A 118 6.34 -17.06 -17.40
CA ARG A 118 5.21 -16.23 -17.78
C ARG A 118 3.91 -16.74 -17.16
N MET A 119 3.62 -18.03 -17.32
CA MET A 119 2.41 -18.68 -16.75
C MET A 119 2.34 -18.54 -15.24
N GLU A 120 3.47 -18.66 -14.54
CA GLU A 120 3.53 -18.46 -13.10
C GLU A 120 3.19 -17.02 -12.71
N TYR A 121 3.72 -16.02 -13.42
CA TYR A 121 3.38 -14.62 -13.18
C TYR A 121 1.94 -14.28 -13.59
N GLU A 122 1.37 -14.96 -14.58
CA GLU A 122 -0.05 -14.81 -14.91
C GLU A 122 -0.95 -15.33 -13.79
N ASN A 123 -0.56 -16.44 -13.15
CA ASN A 123 -1.21 -16.95 -11.96
C ASN A 123 -1.09 -15.97 -10.78
N VAL A 124 0.08 -15.35 -10.56
CA VAL A 124 0.25 -14.28 -9.56
C VAL A 124 -0.71 -13.13 -9.81
N ALA A 125 -0.75 -12.60 -11.04
CA ALA A 125 -1.62 -11.49 -11.41
C ALA A 125 -3.10 -11.84 -11.20
N ALA A 126 -3.52 -13.04 -11.61
CA ALA A 126 -4.90 -13.51 -11.45
C ALA A 126 -5.30 -13.65 -9.97
N ARG A 127 -4.43 -14.22 -9.14
CA ARG A 127 -4.69 -14.34 -7.70
C ARG A 127 -4.75 -12.98 -7.00
N LEU A 128 -3.86 -12.04 -7.35
CA LEU A 128 -3.94 -10.66 -6.83
C LEU A 128 -5.26 -9.98 -7.20
N ASP A 129 -5.72 -10.16 -8.43
CA ASP A 129 -7.01 -9.64 -8.88
C ASP A 129 -8.17 -10.27 -8.09
N GLN A 130 -8.12 -11.59 -7.85
CA GLN A 130 -9.10 -12.29 -7.02
C GLN A 130 -9.11 -11.79 -5.56
N GLU A 131 -7.94 -11.56 -4.96
CA GLU A 131 -7.83 -10.97 -3.63
C GLU A 131 -8.49 -9.57 -3.58
N CYS A 132 -8.34 -8.78 -4.65
CA CYS A 132 -8.97 -7.48 -4.78
C CYS A 132 -10.50 -7.58 -4.95
N GLN A 133 -10.97 -8.46 -5.83
CA GLN A 133 -12.41 -8.69 -6.05
C GLN A 133 -13.12 -9.23 -4.80
N SER A 134 -12.42 -10.03 -3.99
CA SER A 134 -12.95 -10.55 -2.72
C SER A 134 -13.01 -9.52 -1.59
N GLY A 135 -12.43 -8.33 -1.78
CA GLY A 135 -12.31 -7.29 -0.75
C GLY A 135 -11.24 -7.55 0.32
N ARG A 136 -10.51 -8.68 0.26
CA ARG A 136 -9.39 -8.97 1.17
C ARG A 136 -8.19 -8.05 0.94
N MET A 137 -8.02 -7.58 -0.30
CA MET A 137 -6.99 -6.63 -0.68
C MET A 137 -7.62 -5.39 -1.31
N LYS A 138 -7.12 -4.20 -0.97
CA LYS A 138 -7.52 -2.99 -1.71
C LYS A 138 -6.87 -3.01 -3.10
N PRO A 139 -7.59 -2.66 -4.17
CA PRO A 139 -7.04 -2.61 -5.54
C PRO A 139 -5.80 -1.72 -5.68
N ILE A 140 -5.72 -0.64 -4.89
CA ILE A 140 -4.53 0.22 -4.84
C ILE A 140 -3.30 -0.56 -4.35
N THR A 141 -3.47 -1.44 -3.36
CA THR A 141 -2.42 -2.31 -2.83
C THR A 141 -2.02 -3.36 -3.87
N GLY A 142 -2.98 -4.01 -4.52
CA GLY A 142 -2.70 -4.99 -5.59
C GLY A 142 -1.92 -4.38 -6.75
N GLY A 143 -2.34 -3.21 -7.23
CA GLY A 143 -1.61 -2.49 -8.28
C GLY A 143 -0.22 -2.03 -7.84
N ALA A 144 -0.05 -1.60 -6.59
CA ALA A 144 1.26 -1.24 -6.06
C ALA A 144 2.21 -2.44 -5.97
N LEU A 145 1.71 -3.62 -5.58
CA LEU A 145 2.50 -4.86 -5.57
C LEU A 145 2.95 -5.24 -6.99
N CYS A 146 2.09 -5.12 -7.98
CA CYS A 146 2.44 -5.35 -9.38
C CYS A 146 3.48 -4.37 -9.91
N GLU A 147 3.32 -3.08 -9.61
CA GLU A 147 4.26 -2.04 -9.99
C GLU A 147 5.64 -2.24 -9.33
N LEU A 148 5.67 -2.58 -8.04
CA LEU A 148 6.91 -2.91 -7.33
C LEU A 148 7.58 -4.15 -7.92
N ALA A 149 6.82 -5.21 -8.23
CA ALA A 149 7.35 -6.40 -8.89
C ALA A 149 8.00 -6.04 -10.23
N ASN A 150 7.33 -5.22 -11.06
CA ASN A 150 7.90 -4.70 -12.31
C ASN A 150 9.22 -3.97 -12.08
N ASN A 151 9.26 -3.05 -11.11
CA ASN A 151 10.46 -2.26 -10.82
C ASN A 151 11.62 -3.13 -10.33
N VAL A 152 11.34 -4.14 -9.50
CA VAL A 152 12.35 -5.10 -9.04
C VAL A 152 12.87 -5.92 -10.21
N VAL A 153 11.99 -6.46 -11.04
CA VAL A 153 12.36 -7.28 -12.21
C VAL A 153 13.19 -6.48 -13.20
N LYS A 154 12.77 -5.27 -13.58
CA LYS A 154 13.54 -4.39 -14.49
C LYS A 154 14.97 -4.17 -14.01
N LYS A 155 15.17 -3.97 -12.70
CA LYS A 155 16.51 -3.80 -12.12
C LYS A 155 17.28 -5.13 -12.09
N LEU A 156 16.66 -6.18 -11.57
CA LEU A 156 17.30 -7.47 -11.30
C LEU A 156 17.62 -8.24 -12.58
N ALA A 157 16.74 -8.20 -13.58
CA ALA A 157 16.83 -8.90 -14.85
C ALA A 157 17.29 -8.00 -16.02
N SER A 158 17.80 -6.80 -15.74
CA SER A 158 18.28 -5.82 -16.75
C SER A 158 19.29 -6.30 -17.79
N LYS A 159 19.89 -7.49 -17.62
CA LYS A 159 20.81 -8.13 -18.57
C LYS A 159 20.18 -9.33 -19.30
N TYR A 160 18.90 -9.56 -19.08
CA TYR A 160 18.13 -10.73 -19.48
C TYR A 160 16.77 -10.28 -20.03
N ASP A 161 16.80 -9.64 -21.20
CA ASP A 161 15.65 -8.97 -21.82
C ASP A 161 14.42 -9.86 -21.95
N ASN A 162 14.59 -11.16 -22.26
CA ASN A 162 13.46 -12.08 -22.39
C ASN A 162 12.80 -12.34 -21.03
N VAL A 163 13.61 -12.56 -19.98
CA VAL A 163 13.09 -12.73 -18.61
C VAL A 163 12.38 -11.46 -18.13
N GLU A 164 12.98 -10.29 -18.36
CA GLU A 164 12.37 -9.01 -18.00
C GLU A 164 11.02 -8.83 -18.70
N LYS A 165 10.98 -9.07 -20.02
CA LYS A 165 9.78 -8.92 -20.84
C LYS A 165 8.64 -9.80 -20.35
N GLU A 166 8.88 -11.10 -20.19
CA GLU A 166 7.82 -12.06 -19.81
C GLU A 166 7.12 -11.69 -18.50
N VAL A 167 7.87 -11.20 -17.52
CA VAL A 167 7.31 -10.82 -16.23
C VAL A 167 6.65 -9.43 -16.29
N THR A 168 7.31 -8.47 -16.94
CA THR A 168 6.84 -7.08 -16.95
C THR A 168 5.59 -6.87 -17.80
N GLU A 169 5.40 -7.62 -18.89
CA GLU A 169 4.18 -7.57 -19.69
C GLU A 169 2.96 -8.07 -18.88
N VAL A 170 3.13 -9.14 -18.11
CA VAL A 170 2.06 -9.71 -17.29
C VAL A 170 1.70 -8.77 -16.15
N MET A 171 2.70 -8.37 -15.36
CA MET A 171 2.51 -7.55 -14.16
C MET A 171 2.20 -6.09 -14.51
N GLY A 172 2.54 -5.62 -15.72
CA GLY A 172 2.18 -4.30 -16.24
C GLY A 172 0.76 -4.20 -16.82
N GLY A 173 0.15 -5.32 -17.22
CA GLY A 173 -1.12 -5.33 -17.96
C GLY A 173 -2.35 -5.67 -17.12
N LYS A 174 -2.44 -6.90 -16.59
CA LYS A 174 -3.71 -7.50 -16.13
C LYS A 174 -4.28 -6.85 -14.85
N VAL A 175 -3.46 -6.60 -13.83
CA VAL A 175 -3.91 -6.04 -12.53
C VAL A 175 -4.05 -4.50 -12.56
N LEU A 176 -3.15 -3.82 -13.29
CA LEU A 176 -3.18 -2.35 -13.43
C LEU A 176 -4.47 -1.85 -14.11
N ASN A 177 -5.05 -2.64 -15.01
CA ASN A 177 -6.27 -2.28 -15.72
C ASN A 177 -7.50 -2.23 -14.78
N TYR A 178 -7.57 -3.10 -13.76
CA TYR A 178 -8.64 -3.09 -12.77
C TYR A 178 -8.53 -1.88 -11.82
N ARG A 179 -7.31 -1.58 -11.32
CA ARG A 179 -7.01 -0.38 -10.53
C ARG A 179 -7.41 0.91 -11.26
N SER A 180 -7.09 1.03 -12.54
CA SER A 180 -7.48 2.20 -13.35
C SER A 180 -9.00 2.34 -13.46
N LYS A 181 -9.74 1.25 -13.63
CA LYS A 181 -11.21 1.27 -13.74
C LYS A 181 -11.92 1.59 -12.42
N GLU A 182 -11.35 1.19 -11.29
CA GLU A 182 -11.92 1.48 -9.98
C GLU A 182 -11.62 2.90 -9.51
N ILE A 183 -10.37 3.35 -9.61
CA ILE A 183 -10.01 4.75 -9.33
C ILE A 183 -10.82 5.68 -10.24
N PHE A 184 -11.00 5.32 -11.52
CA PHE A 184 -11.83 6.09 -12.45
C PHE A 184 -13.30 6.14 -12.00
N ARG A 185 -13.86 5.03 -11.52
CA ARG A 185 -15.25 5.00 -11.00
C ARG A 185 -15.40 5.81 -9.72
N GLU A 186 -14.52 5.63 -8.74
CA GLU A 186 -14.54 6.40 -7.49
C GLU A 186 -14.38 7.90 -7.76
N ALA A 187 -13.45 8.28 -8.65
CA ALA A 187 -13.26 9.67 -9.06
C ALA A 187 -14.48 10.23 -9.80
N MET A 188 -15.11 9.42 -10.66
CA MET A 188 -16.33 9.82 -11.38
C MET A 188 -17.52 10.00 -10.43
N GLU A 189 -17.70 9.10 -9.46
CA GLU A 189 -18.77 9.18 -8.47
C GLU A 189 -18.60 10.38 -7.55
N LYS A 190 -17.37 10.63 -7.07
CA LYS A 190 -17.06 11.86 -6.33
C LYS A 190 -17.28 13.12 -7.16
N GLY A 191 -16.82 13.15 -8.40
CA GLY A 191 -17.02 14.30 -9.28
C GLY A 191 -18.49 14.55 -9.62
N LEU A 192 -19.31 13.49 -9.73
CA LEU A 192 -20.76 13.61 -9.88
C LEU A 192 -21.42 14.18 -8.63
N GLU A 193 -21.06 13.70 -7.45
CA GLU A 193 -21.62 14.18 -6.19
C GLU A 193 -21.22 15.63 -5.92
N GLU A 194 -19.94 15.97 -6.08
CA GLU A 194 -19.42 17.33 -5.98
C GLU A 194 -20.11 18.25 -7.00
N GLY A 195 -20.24 17.83 -8.26
CA GLY A 195 -20.91 18.61 -9.29
C GLY A 195 -22.42 18.81 -9.04
N ARG A 196 -23.11 17.84 -8.44
CA ARG A 196 -24.52 17.99 -8.03
C ARG A 196 -24.65 18.97 -6.87
N LEU A 197 -23.74 18.90 -5.91
CA LEU A 197 -23.75 19.75 -4.72
C LEU A 197 -23.40 21.19 -5.09
N GLU A 198 -22.38 21.41 -5.91
CA GLU A 198 -22.05 22.71 -6.49
C GLU A 198 -23.20 23.28 -7.33
N GLY A 199 -23.79 22.48 -8.22
CA GLY A 199 -24.93 22.92 -9.04
C GLY A 199 -26.17 23.26 -8.22
N SER A 200 -26.42 22.54 -7.11
CA SER A 200 -27.51 22.85 -6.19
C SER A 200 -27.25 24.15 -5.41
N ASN A 201 -26.03 24.33 -4.92
CA ASN A 201 -25.61 25.55 -4.23
C ASN A 201 -25.70 26.77 -5.17
N GLN A 202 -25.27 26.64 -6.42
CA GLN A 202 -25.31 27.74 -7.37
C GLN A 202 -26.74 28.16 -7.74
N LYS A 203 -27.64 27.19 -7.95
CA LYS A 203 -29.08 27.49 -8.13
C LYS A 203 -29.69 28.17 -6.91
N THR A 204 -29.28 27.76 -5.72
CA THR A 204 -29.77 28.34 -4.45
C THR A 204 -29.32 29.80 -4.34
N VAL A 205 -28.05 30.09 -4.62
CA VAL A 205 -27.51 31.46 -4.67
C VAL A 205 -28.23 32.32 -5.72
N GLU A 206 -28.46 31.80 -6.92
CA GLU A 206 -29.20 32.52 -7.97
C GLU A 206 -30.65 32.83 -7.56
N LEU A 207 -31.35 31.88 -6.93
CA LEU A 207 -32.73 32.06 -6.44
C LEU A 207 -32.81 33.11 -5.34
N VAL A 208 -31.92 33.04 -4.34
CA VAL A 208 -31.81 34.03 -3.26
C VAL A 208 -31.56 35.41 -3.85
N THR A 209 -30.58 35.53 -4.75
CA THR A 209 -30.21 36.79 -5.40
C THR A 209 -31.37 37.39 -6.18
N LYS A 210 -32.06 36.57 -6.99
CA LYS A 210 -33.17 37.03 -7.83
C LYS A 210 -34.38 37.47 -7.02
N LYS A 211 -34.67 36.82 -5.89
CA LYS A 211 -35.75 37.24 -4.97
C LYS A 211 -35.38 38.52 -4.22
N TYR A 212 -34.14 38.63 -3.77
CA TYR A 212 -33.63 39.84 -3.12
C TYR A 212 -33.67 41.05 -4.06
N GLN A 213 -33.22 40.90 -5.31
CA GLN A 213 -33.30 41.95 -6.33
C GLN A 213 -34.73 42.37 -6.70
N LYS A 214 -35.72 41.48 -6.49
CA LYS A 214 -37.14 41.79 -6.67
C LYS A 214 -37.75 42.52 -5.46
N GLY A 215 -36.98 42.74 -4.39
CA GLY A 215 -37.41 43.47 -3.20
C GLY A 215 -38.04 42.60 -2.12
N ASP A 216 -37.90 41.27 -2.18
CA ASP A 216 -38.34 40.40 -1.08
C ASP A 216 -37.43 40.60 0.15
N SER A 217 -38.03 40.61 1.35
CA SER A 217 -37.27 40.71 2.60
C SER A 217 -36.53 39.40 2.91
N VAL A 218 -35.42 39.48 3.64
CA VAL A 218 -34.60 38.32 4.03
C VAL A 218 -35.45 37.22 4.70
N SER A 219 -36.34 37.59 5.63
CA SER A 219 -37.24 36.63 6.29
C SER A 219 -38.22 35.94 5.32
N LYS A 220 -38.69 36.65 4.30
CA LYS A 220 -39.59 36.09 3.28
C LYS A 220 -38.84 35.14 2.34
N ILE A 221 -37.59 35.45 1.99
CA ILE A 221 -36.74 34.58 1.18
C ILE A 221 -36.41 33.29 1.94
N ALA A 222 -36.09 33.41 3.24
CA ALA A 222 -35.84 32.29 4.14
C ALA A 222 -37.05 31.34 4.22
N GLU A 223 -38.25 31.90 4.42
CA GLU A 223 -39.51 31.15 4.43
C GLU A 223 -39.79 30.47 3.09
N ASP A 224 -39.69 31.20 1.98
CA ASP A 224 -40.00 30.67 0.65
C ASP A 224 -39.02 29.57 0.17
N LEU A 225 -37.76 29.61 0.62
CA LEU A 225 -36.72 28.66 0.24
C LEU A 225 -36.47 27.60 1.32
N LEU A 226 -37.25 27.62 2.41
CA LEU A 226 -37.16 26.69 3.55
C LEU A 226 -35.74 26.62 4.13
N MET A 227 -35.12 27.78 4.31
CA MET A 227 -33.78 27.95 4.89
C MET A 227 -33.82 28.96 6.05
N SER A 228 -32.76 29.00 6.84
CA SER A 228 -32.63 29.94 7.95
C SER A 228 -32.36 31.36 7.46
N VAL A 229 -32.68 32.35 8.29
CA VAL A 229 -32.38 33.76 8.00
C VAL A 229 -30.87 33.96 7.91
N GLU A 230 -30.12 33.29 8.79
CA GLU A 230 -28.67 33.31 8.84
C GLU A 230 -28.03 32.79 7.53
N GLU A 231 -28.56 31.71 6.94
CA GLU A 231 -28.08 31.18 5.66
C GLU A 231 -28.32 32.15 4.49
N VAL A 232 -29.47 32.83 4.47
CA VAL A 232 -29.78 33.86 3.46
C VAL A 232 -28.84 35.07 3.60
N GLU A 233 -28.59 35.51 4.84
CA GLU A 233 -27.67 36.61 5.13
C GLU A 233 -26.22 36.26 4.79
N GLU A 234 -25.79 35.03 5.01
CA GLU A 234 -24.44 34.58 4.64
C GLU A 234 -24.24 34.56 3.11
N ILE A 235 -25.25 34.09 2.37
CA ILE A 235 -25.23 34.09 0.89
C ILE A 235 -25.15 35.52 0.35
N LEU A 236 -25.97 36.44 0.88
CA LEU A 236 -25.97 37.84 0.47
C LEU A 236 -24.70 38.58 0.93
N GLY A 237 -24.18 38.26 2.11
CA GLY A 237 -22.96 38.83 2.68
C GLY A 237 -21.70 38.48 1.89
N LYS A 238 -21.61 37.25 1.35
CA LYS A 238 -20.53 36.83 0.45
C LYS A 238 -20.52 37.60 -0.88
N MET A 239 -21.68 38.10 -1.34
CA MET A 239 -21.77 38.93 -2.55
C MET A 239 -21.26 40.36 -2.34
N THR A 240 -21.48 40.94 -1.16
CA THR A 240 -21.01 42.31 -0.85
C THR A 240 -19.49 42.44 -0.70
N VAL A 241 -18.75 41.34 -0.56
CA VAL A 241 -17.28 41.33 -0.38
C VAL A 241 -16.53 41.12 -1.69
N SER A 242 -17.22 40.80 -2.79
CA SER A 242 -16.61 40.53 -4.10
C SER A 242 -16.73 41.70 -5.11
N GLN A 243 -16.93 42.94 -4.64
CA GLN A 243 -16.84 44.18 -5.45
C GLN A 243 -15.61 45.01 -5.10
#